data_AF-A0A5A9ENH1-F1
#
_entry.id   AF-A0A5A9ENH1-F1
#
_cell.length_a   1.000
_cell.length_b   1.000
_cell.length_c   1.000
_cell.angle_alpha   90.00
_cell.angle_beta   90.00
_cell.angle_gamma   90.00
#
_symmetry.space_group_name_H-M   'P 1'
#
loop_
_entity.id
_entity.type
_entity.pdbx_description
1 polymer ?
#
loop_
_entity_poly.entity_id
_entity_poly.type
_entity_poly.pdbx_seq_one_letter_code
_entity_poly.pdbx_strand_id
1 'polypeptide(L)'
;MANRKPTAAERTFLLLFHATVSGGFLVAYLTGDEDTYGMHVFSGYAVLAALALRAVAGVVVAEGSPLRFPKPAVRPALDWLARLLSGDAKARTERSPLIAWMAVALLAGVGLTAVSGALADFVVKLEDLHEALGEAALWIAAVHVGLIFWLHWLKRPRPATVPRWPSRRPDLSNRVSP
;
A
#
# COMPACT_ATOMS: atom_id res chain seq x y z
N MET A 1 3.49 6.18 21.08
CA MET A 1 2.77 6.91 20.01
C MET A 1 1.34 7.09 20.46
N ALA A 2 0.83 8.33 20.49
CA ALA A 2 -0.54 8.58 20.90
C ALA A 2 -1.50 7.79 19.99
N ASN A 3 -2.32 6.94 20.59
CA ASN A 3 -3.28 6.06 19.90
C ASN A 3 -4.52 6.88 19.48
N ARG A 4 -4.29 7.94 18.70
CA ARG A 4 -5.36 8.77 18.15
C ARG A 4 -5.91 8.08 16.92
N LYS A 5 -7.23 7.85 16.91
CA LYS A 5 -7.92 7.36 15.71
C LYS A 5 -7.91 8.46 14.64
N PRO A 6 -7.66 8.12 13.36
CA PRO A 6 -7.82 9.04 12.23
C PRO A 6 -9.21 9.66 12.21
N THR A 7 -9.30 10.95 11.92
CA THR A 7 -10.59 11.62 11.69
C THR A 7 -11.21 11.13 10.37
N ALA A 8 -12.50 11.43 10.16
CA ALA A 8 -13.14 11.14 8.88
C ALA A 8 -12.43 11.88 7.73
N ALA A 9 -12.12 13.17 7.92
CA ALA A 9 -11.42 13.98 6.93
C ALA A 9 -10.03 13.44 6.55
N GLU A 10 -9.23 13.01 7.54
CA GLU A 10 -7.90 12.43 7.28
C GLU A 10 -8.00 11.13 6.45
N ARG A 11 -9.00 10.30 6.73
CA ARG A 11 -9.24 9.07 5.96
C ARG A 11 -9.72 9.36 4.55
N THR A 12 -10.68 10.26 4.39
CA THR A 12 -11.19 10.68 3.09
C THR A 12 -10.07 11.26 2.24
N PHE A 13 -9.22 12.12 2.81
CA PHE A 13 -8.06 12.67 2.12
C PHE A 13 -7.13 11.57 1.60
N LEU A 14 -6.77 10.60 2.44
CA LEU A 14 -5.87 9.51 2.03
C LEU A 14 -6.49 8.61 0.95
N LEU A 15 -7.80 8.36 1.01
CA LEU A 15 -8.50 7.58 0.00
C LEU A 15 -8.58 8.31 -1.33
N LEU A 16 -8.92 9.60 -1.31
CA LEU A 16 -8.92 10.45 -2.51
C LEU A 16 -7.53 10.54 -3.11
N PHE A 17 -6.51 10.84 -2.29
CA PHE A 17 -5.12 10.85 -2.73
C PHE A 17 -4.72 9.53 -3.39
N HIS A 18 -5.04 8.40 -2.75
CA HIS A 18 -4.73 7.09 -3.31
C HIS A 18 -5.44 6.86 -4.64
N ALA A 19 -6.74 7.14 -4.73
CA ALA A 19 -7.53 6.96 -5.95
C ALA A 19 -7.04 7.87 -7.10
N THR A 20 -6.73 9.13 -6.80
CA THR A 20 -6.20 10.08 -7.79
C THR A 20 -4.82 9.66 -8.27
N VAL A 21 -3.92 9.26 -7.37
CA VAL A 21 -2.57 8.84 -7.77
C VAL A 21 -2.60 7.52 -8.53
N SER A 22 -3.31 6.50 -8.05
CA SER A 22 -3.32 5.19 -8.73
C SER A 22 -4.10 5.24 -10.04
N GLY A 23 -5.26 5.88 -10.07
CA GLY A 23 -6.05 6.04 -11.28
C GLY A 23 -5.37 6.95 -12.31
N GLY A 24 -4.86 8.10 -11.86
CA GLY A 24 -4.13 9.04 -12.71
C GLY A 24 -2.85 8.43 -13.28
N PHE A 25 -2.06 7.72 -12.48
CA PHE A 25 -0.85 7.04 -12.95
C PHE A 25 -1.19 5.96 -13.99
N LEU A 26 -2.23 5.16 -13.76
CA LEU A 26 -2.65 4.13 -14.71
C LEU A 26 -3.11 4.72 -16.04
N VAL A 27 -3.91 5.80 -16.00
CA VAL A 27 -4.32 6.51 -17.23
C VAL A 27 -3.09 7.08 -17.93
N ALA A 28 -2.20 7.75 -17.21
CA ALA A 28 -0.99 8.33 -17.78
C ALA A 28 -0.14 7.27 -18.50
N TYR A 29 0.10 6.14 -17.84
CA TYR A 29 0.90 5.05 -18.39
C TYR A 29 0.27 4.46 -19.67
N LEU A 30 -1.05 4.27 -19.69
CA LEU A 30 -1.76 3.67 -20.83
C LEU A 30 -2.03 4.63 -22.00
N THR A 31 -1.82 5.93 -21.82
CA THR A 31 -2.17 6.95 -22.81
C THR A 31 -0.98 7.76 -23.32
N GLY A 32 0.24 7.29 -23.06
CA GLY A 32 1.47 7.94 -23.50
C GLY A 32 1.66 8.01 -25.02
N ASP A 33 0.89 7.25 -25.79
CA ASP A 33 0.91 7.26 -27.25
C ASP A 33 0.32 8.54 -27.86
N GLU A 34 0.75 8.86 -29.08
CA GLU A 34 0.43 10.10 -29.81
C GLU A 34 -1.08 10.41 -29.85
N ASP A 35 -1.92 9.42 -30.15
CA ASP A 35 -3.37 9.58 -30.29
C ASP A 35 -4.09 9.91 -28.97
N THR A 36 -3.47 9.62 -27.82
CA THR A 36 -4.05 9.82 -26.50
C THR A 36 -3.21 10.71 -25.59
N TYR A 37 -2.18 11.35 -26.13
CA TYR A 37 -1.19 12.11 -25.37
C TYR A 37 -1.81 13.21 -24.48
N GLY A 38 -2.91 13.82 -24.91
CA GLY A 38 -3.64 14.79 -24.08
C GLY A 38 -4.14 14.20 -22.75
N MET A 39 -4.55 12.93 -22.74
CA MET A 39 -4.94 12.22 -21.51
C MET A 39 -3.72 11.92 -20.63
N HIS A 40 -2.59 11.58 -21.24
CA HIS A 40 -1.32 11.35 -20.53
C HIS A 40 -0.90 12.60 -19.76
N VAL A 41 -0.84 13.74 -20.45
CA VAL A 41 -0.46 15.02 -19.84
C VAL A 41 -1.44 15.43 -18.74
N PHE A 42 -2.75 15.40 -19.02
CA PHE A 42 -3.76 15.78 -18.02
C PHE A 42 -3.68 14.92 -16.76
N SER A 43 -3.59 13.60 -16.93
CA SER A 43 -3.52 12.67 -15.80
C SER A 43 -2.20 12.80 -15.03
N GLY A 44 -1.07 13.04 -15.73
CA GLY A 44 0.22 13.36 -15.12
C GLY A 44 0.16 14.60 -14.22
N TYR A 45 -0.43 15.69 -14.71
CA TYR A 45 -0.63 16.91 -13.90
C TYR A 45 -1.59 16.71 -12.73
N ALA A 46 -2.64 15.89 -12.89
CA ALA A 46 -3.54 15.54 -11.78
C ALA A 46 -2.79 14.76 -10.67
N VAL A 47 -1.93 13.81 -11.05
CA VAL A 47 -1.05 13.08 -10.12
C VAL A 47 -0.07 14.04 -9.43
N LEU A 48 0.57 14.92 -10.18
CA LEU A 48 1.51 15.92 -9.64
C LEU A 48 0.84 16.84 -8.62
N ALA A 49 -0.35 17.34 -8.93
CA ALA A 49 -1.13 18.17 -8.01
C ALA A 49 -1.50 17.41 -6.72
N ALA A 50 -1.95 16.16 -6.83
CA ALA A 50 -2.26 15.32 -5.68
C ALA A 50 -1.02 15.08 -4.79
N LEU A 51 0.15 14.85 -5.40
CA LEU A 51 1.43 14.70 -4.71
C LEU A 51 1.85 15.99 -4.00
N ALA A 52 1.69 17.15 -4.64
CA ALA A 52 1.98 18.44 -4.01
C ALA A 52 1.11 18.67 -2.77
N LEU A 53 -0.20 18.44 -2.87
CA LEU A 53 -1.13 18.51 -1.73
C LEU A 53 -0.74 17.52 -0.62
N ARG A 54 -0.35 16.30 -0.99
CA ARG A 54 0.11 15.28 -0.04
C ARG A 54 1.39 15.69 0.66
N ALA A 55 2.31 16.34 -0.04
CA ALA A 55 3.57 16.81 0.51
C ALA A 55 3.33 17.94 1.53
N VAL A 56 2.50 18.93 1.17
CA VAL A 56 2.07 20.00 2.08
C VAL A 56 1.43 19.41 3.34
N ALA A 57 0.47 18.50 3.20
CA ALA A 57 -0.17 17.83 4.33
C ALA A 57 0.83 17.03 5.19
N GLY A 58 1.82 16.39 4.57
CA GLY A 58 2.88 15.64 5.25
C GLY A 58 3.77 16.50 6.14
N VAL A 59 3.99 17.77 5.77
CA VAL A 59 4.83 18.72 6.51
C VAL A 59 4.03 19.50 7.55
N VAL A 60 2.83 19.97 7.20
CA VAL A 60 2.05 20.92 8.02
C VAL A 60 1.35 20.26 9.21
N VAL A 61 0.89 19.01 9.06
CA VAL A 61 0.06 18.38 10.10
C VAL A 61 0.90 17.94 11.32
N ALA A 62 0.32 18.08 12.52
CA ALA A 62 0.95 17.73 13.78
C ALA A 62 1.42 16.28 13.88
N GLU A 63 2.41 16.03 14.74
CA GLU A 63 2.91 14.68 15.02
C GLU A 63 1.80 13.74 15.52
N GLY A 64 1.80 12.50 15.03
CA GLY A 64 0.79 11.51 15.36
C GLY A 64 -0.43 11.47 14.42
N SER A 65 -0.56 12.41 13.47
CA SER A 65 -1.54 12.28 12.39
C SER A 65 -1.10 11.23 11.36
N PRO A 66 -2.03 10.43 10.80
CA PRO A 66 -1.75 9.55 9.67
C PRO A 66 -1.33 10.29 8.39
N LEU A 67 -1.54 11.61 8.31
CA LEU A 67 -1.13 12.44 7.18
C LEU A 67 0.37 12.74 7.18
N ARG A 68 1.06 12.59 8.32
CA ARG A 68 2.52 12.75 8.37
C ARG A 68 3.23 11.78 7.43
N PHE A 69 4.45 12.15 7.02
CA PHE A 69 5.25 11.24 6.22
C PHE A 69 5.61 9.98 7.02
N PRO A 70 5.57 8.80 6.36
CA PRO A 70 6.03 7.57 6.96
C PRO A 70 7.52 7.69 7.30
N LYS A 71 7.89 7.22 8.50
CA LYS A 71 9.28 7.14 8.94
C LYS A 71 9.72 5.67 8.91
N PRO A 72 10.17 5.15 7.75
CA PRO A 72 10.64 3.78 7.68
C PRO A 72 11.87 3.59 8.57
N ALA A 73 11.95 2.45 9.25
CA ALA A 73 13.08 2.09 10.09
C ALA A 73 13.57 0.68 9.71
N VAL A 74 14.89 0.53 9.54
CA VAL A 74 15.50 -0.72 9.07
C VAL A 74 15.40 -1.83 10.12
N ARG A 75 15.85 -1.56 11.36
CA ARG A 75 15.89 -2.58 12.42
C ARG A 75 14.51 -3.20 12.70
N PRO A 76 13.43 -2.42 12.93
CA PRO A 76 12.10 -3.01 13.13
C PRO A 76 11.59 -3.83 11.94
N ALA A 77 12.00 -3.49 10.72
CA ALA A 77 11.61 -4.25 9.53
C ALA A 77 12.32 -5.62 9.48
N LEU A 78 13.62 -5.65 9.80
CA LEU A 78 14.39 -6.89 9.89
C LEU A 78 13.90 -7.77 11.04
N ASP A 79 13.65 -7.19 12.21
CA ASP A 79 13.12 -7.92 13.37
C ASP A 79 11.74 -8.53 13.08
N TRP A 80 10.87 -7.77 12.41
CA TRP A 80 9.57 -8.26 11.96
C TRP A 80 9.71 -9.41 10.97
N LEU A 81 10.62 -9.29 10.00
CA LEU A 81 10.86 -10.33 8.99
C LEU A 81 11.41 -11.61 9.63
N ALA A 82 12.36 -11.51 10.55
CA ALA A 82 12.91 -12.64 11.29
C ALA A 82 11.81 -13.37 12.09
N ARG A 83 10.94 -12.63 12.79
CA ARG A 83 9.79 -13.18 13.53
C ARG A 83 8.76 -13.84 12.60
N LEU A 84 8.54 -13.26 11.42
CA LEU A 84 7.66 -13.85 10.42
C LEU A 84 8.21 -15.20 9.91
N LEU A 85 9.51 -15.26 9.63
CA LEU A 85 10.20 -16.47 9.19
C LEU A 85 10.27 -17.54 10.28
N SER A 86 10.37 -17.15 11.55
CA SER A 86 10.29 -18.07 12.69
C SER A 86 8.87 -18.57 12.98
N GLY A 87 7.87 -18.13 12.22
CA GLY A 87 6.48 -18.59 12.34
C GLY A 87 5.66 -17.90 13.43
N ASP A 88 6.10 -16.76 13.98
CA ASP A 88 5.37 -16.01 14.99
C ASP A 88 3.98 -15.58 14.46
N ALA A 89 2.92 -16.10 15.09
CA ALA A 89 1.54 -15.78 14.72
C ALA A 89 1.21 -14.29 14.92
N LYS A 90 1.85 -13.62 15.90
CA LYS A 90 1.66 -12.20 16.17
C LYS A 90 2.27 -11.33 15.07
N ALA A 91 3.41 -11.75 14.51
CA ALA A 91 4.05 -11.06 13.39
C ALA A 91 3.17 -11.01 12.13
N ARG A 92 2.27 -12.00 11.94
CA ARG A 92 1.32 -12.04 10.81
C ARG A 92 0.16 -11.06 10.96
N THR A 93 -0.29 -10.81 12.19
CA THR A 93 -1.48 -9.98 12.46
C THR A 93 -1.14 -8.51 12.67
N GLU A 94 0.06 -8.21 13.16
CA GLU A 94 0.53 -6.84 13.36
C GLU A 94 0.74 -6.07 12.03
N ARG A 95 0.79 -4.74 12.11
CA ARG A 95 0.99 -3.90 10.94
C ARG A 95 2.43 -4.05 10.44
N SER A 96 2.61 -4.52 9.21
CA SER A 96 3.93 -4.73 8.63
C SER A 96 4.71 -3.41 8.50
N PRO A 97 5.97 -3.34 8.98
CA PRO A 97 6.87 -2.20 8.76
C PRO A 97 7.16 -1.92 7.28
N LEU A 98 7.00 -2.92 6.41
CA LEU A 98 7.21 -2.80 4.96
C LEU A 98 6.25 -1.81 4.29
N ILE A 99 5.09 -1.57 4.91
CA ILE A 99 4.12 -0.58 4.41
C ILE A 99 4.72 0.84 4.42
N ALA A 100 5.53 1.16 5.44
CA ALA A 100 6.18 2.47 5.51
C ALA A 100 7.25 2.64 4.44
N TRP A 101 8.03 1.58 4.17
CA TRP A 101 9.02 1.54 3.10
C TRP A 101 8.37 1.70 1.73
N MET A 102 7.31 0.95 1.44
CA MET A 102 6.60 1.08 0.17
C MET A 102 5.94 2.43 -0.03
N ALA A 103 5.43 3.05 1.04
CA ALA A 103 4.88 4.39 0.94
C ALA A 103 5.96 5.42 0.54
N VAL A 104 7.18 5.32 1.08
CA VAL A 104 8.31 6.18 0.65
C VAL A 104 8.71 5.88 -0.79
N ALA A 105 8.86 4.60 -1.15
CA ALA A 105 9.25 4.19 -2.51
C ALA A 105 8.26 4.70 -3.56
N LEU A 106 6.95 4.59 -3.32
CA LEU A 106 5.92 5.08 -4.23
C LEU A 106 5.87 6.61 -4.31
N LEU A 107 5.93 7.30 -3.16
CA LEU A 107 5.96 8.77 -3.15
C LEU A 107 7.18 9.31 -3.91
N ALA A 108 8.34 8.69 -3.73
CA ALA A 108 9.55 9.07 -4.44
C ALA A 108 9.50 8.69 -5.93
N GLY A 109 9.20 7.43 -6.26
CA GLY A 109 9.19 6.96 -7.65
C GLY A 109 8.16 7.66 -8.52
N VAL A 110 6.89 7.67 -8.09
CA VAL A 110 5.81 8.36 -8.82
C VAL A 110 6.03 9.88 -8.79
N GLY A 111 6.55 10.42 -7.69
CA GLY A 111 6.87 11.85 -7.60
C GLY A 111 7.96 12.30 -8.55
N LEU A 112 9.06 11.57 -8.62
CA LEU A 112 10.14 11.83 -9.57
C LEU A 112 9.65 11.68 -11.02
N THR A 113 8.83 10.67 -11.29
CA THR A 113 8.21 10.47 -12.61
C THR A 113 7.35 11.68 -13.00
N ALA A 114 6.41 12.10 -12.13
CA ALA A 114 5.50 13.21 -12.42
C ALA A 114 6.24 14.55 -12.57
N VAL A 115 7.26 14.79 -11.73
CA VAL A 115 8.10 16.01 -11.83
C VAL A 115 8.93 16.00 -13.11
N SER A 116 9.57 14.88 -13.44
CA SER A 116 10.37 14.77 -14.67
C SER A 116 9.52 14.95 -15.92
N GLY A 117 8.29 14.43 -15.96
CA GLY A 117 7.35 14.63 -17.06
C GLY A 117 6.95 16.09 -17.23
N ALA A 118 6.59 16.77 -16.13
CA ALA A 118 6.28 18.20 -16.18
C ALA A 118 7.48 19.07 -16.59
N LEU A 119 8.71 18.62 -16.34
CA LEU A 119 9.92 19.31 -16.79
C LEU A 119 10.26 18.98 -18.25
N ALA A 120 9.91 17.78 -18.74
CA ALA A 120 10.12 17.37 -20.13
C ALA A 120 9.35 18.26 -21.12
N ASP A 121 8.19 18.81 -20.71
CA ASP A 121 7.44 19.84 -21.46
C ASP A 121 8.31 21.06 -21.83
N PHE A 122 9.35 21.36 -21.04
CA PHE A 122 10.24 22.50 -21.26
C PHE A 122 11.65 22.09 -21.71
N VAL A 123 12.08 20.87 -21.36
CA VAL A 123 13.44 20.38 -21.58
C VAL A 123 13.38 18.97 -22.17
N VAL A 124 13.40 18.89 -23.50
CA VAL A 124 13.29 17.62 -24.28
C VAL A 124 14.29 16.54 -23.81
N LYS A 125 15.48 16.92 -23.34
CA LYS A 125 16.47 15.97 -22.80
C LYS A 125 16.00 15.18 -21.56
N LEU A 126 14.89 15.59 -20.93
CA LEU A 126 14.31 14.90 -19.78
C LEU A 126 13.27 13.84 -20.19
N GLU A 127 12.94 13.73 -21.48
CA GLU A 127 11.99 12.73 -21.99
C GLU A 127 12.48 11.30 -21.70
N ASP A 128 13.72 10.97 -22.08
CA ASP A 128 14.33 9.67 -21.78
C ASP A 128 14.36 9.37 -20.26
N LEU A 129 14.61 10.41 -19.45
CA LEU A 129 14.61 10.28 -17.99
C LEU A 129 13.19 10.02 -17.46
N HIS A 130 12.20 10.73 -18.00
CA HIS A 130 10.79 10.56 -17.64
C HIS A 130 10.31 9.15 -17.98
N GLU A 131 10.64 8.65 -19.18
CA GLU A 131 10.33 7.29 -19.62
C GLU A 131 10.95 6.25 -18.68
N ALA A 132 12.25 6.36 -18.40
CA ALA A 132 12.95 5.44 -17.51
C ALA A 132 12.38 5.46 -16.07
N LEU A 133 12.04 6.65 -15.56
CA LEU A 133 11.41 6.78 -14.25
C LEU A 133 9.99 6.22 -14.23
N GLY A 134 9.22 6.41 -15.31
CA GLY A 134 7.87 5.87 -15.48
C GLY A 134 7.85 4.34 -15.45
N GLU A 135 8.75 3.70 -16.19
CA GLU A 135 8.92 2.25 -16.18
C GLU A 135 9.32 1.76 -14.79
N ALA A 136 10.29 2.41 -14.14
CA ALA A 136 10.69 2.07 -12.78
C ALA A 136 9.52 2.22 -11.78
N ALA A 137 8.73 3.29 -11.89
CA ALA A 137 7.57 3.53 -11.06
C ALA A 137 6.47 2.47 -11.27
N LEU A 138 6.27 1.98 -12.50
CA LEU A 138 5.37 0.86 -12.78
C LEU A 138 5.80 -0.39 -12.00
N TRP A 139 7.08 -0.75 -12.04
CA TRP A 139 7.59 -1.91 -11.29
C TRP A 139 7.44 -1.73 -9.78
N ILE A 140 7.68 -0.52 -9.24
CA ILE A 140 7.43 -0.21 -7.83
C ILE A 140 5.94 -0.40 -7.48
N ALA A 141 5.03 0.05 -8.36
CA ALA A 141 3.59 -0.14 -8.18
C ALA A 141 3.19 -1.61 -8.24
N ALA A 142 3.74 -2.40 -9.16
CA ALA A 142 3.51 -3.84 -9.23
C ALA A 142 3.98 -4.56 -7.95
N VAL A 143 5.18 -4.22 -7.46
CA VAL A 143 5.70 -4.73 -6.18
C VAL A 143 4.80 -4.32 -5.01
N HIS A 144 4.28 -3.09 -5.00
CA HIS A 144 3.33 -2.65 -3.98
C HIS A 144 2.07 -3.52 -3.97
N VAL A 145 1.45 -3.74 -5.13
CA VAL A 145 0.26 -4.57 -5.25
C VAL A 145 0.56 -6.00 -4.77
N GLY A 146 1.65 -6.60 -5.24
CA GLY A 146 2.10 -7.93 -4.82
C GLY A 146 2.33 -8.02 -3.31
N LEU A 147 2.96 -7.01 -2.70
CA LEU A 147 3.16 -6.94 -1.25
C LEU A 147 1.83 -6.92 -0.50
N ILE A 148 0.85 -6.12 -0.93
CA ILE A 148 -0.45 -6.04 -0.27
C ILE A 148 -1.19 -7.38 -0.35
N PHE A 149 -1.17 -8.05 -1.52
CA PHE A 149 -1.74 -9.39 -1.66
C PHE A 149 -1.05 -10.41 -0.75
N TRP A 150 0.28 -10.40 -0.70
CA TRP A 150 1.06 -11.28 0.16
C TRP A 150 0.76 -11.06 1.65
N LEU A 151 0.73 -9.82 2.11
CA LEU A 151 0.39 -9.46 3.49
C LEU A 151 -1.06 -9.86 3.84
N HIS A 152 -1.99 -9.70 2.90
CA HIS A 152 -3.37 -10.14 3.09
C HIS A 152 -3.48 -11.67 3.16
N TRP A 153 -2.72 -12.40 2.32
CA TRP A 153 -2.64 -13.85 2.35
C TRP A 153 -2.07 -14.37 3.68
N LEU A 154 -1.03 -13.74 4.22
CA LEU A 154 -0.40 -14.12 5.50
C LEU A 154 -1.35 -14.05 6.69
N LYS A 155 -2.37 -13.19 6.62
CA LYS A 155 -3.39 -13.01 7.67
C LYS A 155 -4.49 -14.07 7.64
N ARG A 156 -4.56 -14.92 6.60
CA ARG A 156 -5.57 -15.98 6.53
C ARG A 156 -5.30 -17.02 7.63
N PRO A 157 -6.28 -17.34 8.50
CA PRO A 157 -6.11 -18.40 9.48
C PRO A 157 -5.85 -19.72 8.75
N ARG A 158 -4.85 -20.47 9.20
CA ARG A 158 -4.70 -21.87 8.74
C ARG A 158 -5.91 -22.64 9.26
N PRO A 159 -6.54 -23.51 8.45
CA PRO A 159 -7.63 -24.35 8.95
C PRO A 159 -7.09 -25.14 10.15
N ALA A 160 -7.73 -24.95 11.31
CA ALA A 160 -7.46 -25.78 12.46
C ALA A 160 -7.70 -27.23 12.02
N THR A 161 -6.73 -28.11 12.24
CA THR A 161 -6.97 -29.55 12.18
C THR A 161 -8.09 -29.83 13.17
N VAL A 162 -9.31 -30.03 12.66
CA VAL A 162 -10.48 -30.33 13.49
C VAL A 162 -10.14 -31.60 14.28
N PRO A 163 -10.09 -31.58 15.61
CA PRO A 163 -9.92 -32.80 16.37
C PRO A 163 -11.08 -33.72 16.04
N ARG A 164 -10.78 -34.92 15.54
CA ARG A 164 -11.78 -35.96 15.30
C ARG A 164 -12.37 -36.35 16.65
N TRP A 165 -13.50 -35.74 17.02
CA TRP A 165 -14.21 -36.12 18.24
C TRP A 165 -14.62 -37.59 18.14
N PRO A 166 -14.32 -38.45 19.13
CA PRO A 166 -14.85 -39.79 19.14
C PRO A 166 -16.35 -39.68 19.45
N SER A 167 -17.18 -40.14 18.51
CA SER A 167 -18.63 -40.25 18.66
C SER A 167 -18.97 -41.20 19.82
N ARG A 168 -19.08 -40.69 21.04
CA ARG A 168 -19.66 -41.43 22.16
C ARG A 168 -21.18 -41.38 22.00
N ARG A 169 -21.77 -42.42 21.40
CA ARG A 169 -23.22 -42.62 21.42
C ARG A 169 -23.65 -42.87 22.87
N PRO A 170 -24.69 -42.19 23.40
CA PRO A 170 -25.32 -42.62 24.63
C PRO A 170 -26.06 -43.93 24.35
N ASP A 171 -25.66 -44.99 25.03
CA ASP A 171 -26.45 -46.21 25.18
C ASP A 171 -27.75 -45.85 25.92
N LEU A 172 -28.89 -46.08 25.25
CA LEU A 172 -30.25 -45.84 25.77
C LEU A 172 -30.89 -47.11 26.36
N SER A 173 -30.13 -48.15 26.71
CA SER A 173 -30.70 -49.43 27.15
C SER A 173 -30.86 -49.61 28.66
N ASN A 174 -30.77 -48.57 29.49
CA ASN A 174 -30.83 -48.74 30.95
C ASN A 174 -31.86 -47.87 31.68
N ARG A 175 -33.10 -47.85 31.16
CA ARG A 175 -34.28 -47.52 31.98
C ARG A 175 -35.16 -48.76 32.09
N VAL A 176 -34.86 -49.59 33.09
CA VAL A 176 -35.81 -50.57 33.65
C VAL A 176 -36.44 -49.94 34.90
N SER A 177 -37.76 -50.09 34.98
CA SER A 177 -38.70 -49.52 35.96
C SER A 177 -38.50 -49.99 37.40
N PRO A 178 -39.24 -49.43 38.36
CA PRO A 178 -40.55 -50.01 38.72
C PRO A 178 -41.76 -49.14 38.34
#